data_AF-A0A3P6SC12-F1
#
_entry.id   AF-A0A3P6SC12-F1
#
_cell.length_a   1.000
_cell.length_b   1.000
_cell.length_c   1.000
_cell.angle_alpha   90.00
_cell.angle_beta   90.00
_cell.angle_gamma   90.00
#
_symmetry.space_group_name_H-M   'P 1'
#
loop_
_entity.id
_entity.type
_entity.pdbx_description
1 polymer ?
#
loop_
_entity_poly.entity_id
_entity_poly.type
_entity_poly.pdbx_seq_one_letter_code
_entity_poly.pdbx_strand_id
1 'polypeptide(L)'
;MNENMCRYVAGKAEDVFPSLRSHIPSGFDLQESNVVGVLDPPRCGVHEKVVHGCRKMDTMRRLVFVSCNPSAAMKNIVDLCRPTRPRFAYSLPFFCSSQKI
;
A
#
# COMPACT_ATOMS: atom_id res chain seq x y z
N MET A 1 -29.99 1.51 -3.22
CA MET A 1 -28.55 1.70 -3.49
C MET A 1 -27.93 0.32 -3.47
N ASN A 2 -28.04 -0.42 -4.57
CA ASN A 2 -27.61 -1.82 -4.60
C ASN A 2 -26.62 -1.99 -5.74
N GLU A 3 -25.41 -2.46 -5.42
CA GLU A 3 -24.65 -3.54 -6.08
C GLU A 3 -23.15 -3.42 -5.74
N ASN A 4 -22.54 -4.55 -5.41
CA ASN A 4 -21.16 -4.76 -4.95
C ASN A 4 -20.12 -3.76 -5.50
N MET A 5 -19.71 -2.79 -4.68
CA MET A 5 -18.60 -1.87 -4.98
C MET A 5 -17.23 -2.52 -4.70
N CYS A 6 -17.05 -3.78 -5.09
CA CYS A 6 -15.80 -4.50 -4.92
C CYS A 6 -15.26 -4.90 -6.31
N ARG A 7 -14.02 -4.49 -6.60
CA ARG A 7 -13.33 -4.86 -7.83
C ARG A 7 -12.14 -5.72 -7.48
N TYR A 8 -12.05 -6.88 -8.14
CA TYR A 8 -10.91 -7.78 -8.03
C TYR A 8 -10.04 -7.66 -9.28
N VAL A 9 -8.72 -7.66 -9.07
CA VAL A 9 -7.73 -7.66 -10.15
C VAL A 9 -6.79 -8.83 -9.88
N ALA A 10 -6.72 -9.77 -10.81
CA ALA A 10 -5.82 -10.93 -10.70
C ALA A 10 -4.46 -10.59 -11.30
N GLY A 11 -3.39 -10.91 -10.58
CA GLY A 11 -2.02 -10.71 -11.02
C GLY A 11 -1.06 -10.63 -9.85
N LYS A 12 0.23 -10.57 -10.15
CA LYS A 12 1.23 -10.29 -9.12
C LYS A 12 1.08 -8.85 -8.64
N ALA A 13 1.14 -8.64 -7.33
CA ALA A 13 0.94 -7.32 -6.74
C ALA A 13 1.93 -6.29 -7.31
N GLU A 14 3.19 -6.69 -7.51
CA GLU A 14 4.24 -5.83 -8.06
C GLU A 14 4.02 -5.40 -9.52
N ASP A 15 3.20 -6.14 -10.27
CA ASP A 15 2.89 -5.86 -11.67
C ASP A 15 1.59 -5.06 -11.79
N VAL A 16 0.61 -5.32 -10.92
CA VAL A 16 -0.72 -4.68 -10.94
C VAL A 16 -0.74 -3.34 -10.19
N PHE A 17 -0.01 -3.21 -9.09
CA PHE A 17 -0.07 -2.02 -8.26
C PHE A 17 0.30 -0.72 -9.01
N PRO A 18 1.32 -0.70 -9.91
CA PRO A 18 1.61 0.49 -10.72
C PRO A 18 0.44 0.95 -11.60
N SER A 19 -0.44 0.05 -12.03
CA SER A 19 -1.63 0.38 -12.81
C SER A 19 -2.90 0.55 -11.98
N LEU A 20 -2.81 0.65 -10.65
CA LEU A 20 -4.00 0.71 -9.79
C LEU A 20 -4.98 1.82 -10.19
N ARG A 21 -4.48 2.98 -10.64
CA ARG A 21 -5.30 4.11 -11.09
C ARG A 21 -6.25 3.78 -12.25
N SER A 22 -5.87 2.86 -13.15
CA SER A 22 -6.75 2.45 -14.26
C SER A 22 -7.87 1.49 -13.83
N HIS A 23 -7.79 0.97 -12.60
CA HIS A 23 -8.81 0.10 -12.03
C HIS A 23 -9.82 0.86 -11.16
N ILE A 24 -9.65 2.18 -11.00
CA ILE A 24 -10.53 3.02 -10.18
C ILE A 24 -11.74 3.43 -11.04
N PRO A 25 -12.97 3.24 -10.55
CA PRO A 25 -14.17 3.70 -11.26
C PRO A 25 -14.13 5.21 -11.51
N SER A 26 -14.65 5.66 -12.66
CA SER A 26 -14.66 7.08 -13.04
C SER A 26 -15.40 8.01 -12.07
N GLY A 27 -16.31 7.47 -11.26
CA GLY A 27 -17.03 8.23 -10.23
C GLY A 27 -16.28 8.36 -8.90
N PHE A 28 -15.06 7.83 -8.77
CA PHE A 28 -14.28 7.84 -7.54
C PHE A 28 -13.10 8.81 -7.64
N ASP A 29 -13.19 9.93 -6.92
CA ASP A 29 -12.08 10.88 -6.81
C ASP A 29 -11.14 10.47 -5.67
N LEU A 30 -9.91 10.08 -6.00
CA LEU A 30 -8.91 9.70 -5.00
C LEU A 30 -8.44 10.86 -4.12
N GLN A 31 -8.53 12.12 -4.57
CA GLN A 31 -8.05 13.28 -3.82
C GLN A 31 -9.01 13.66 -2.70
N GLU A 32 -10.31 13.57 -2.99
CA GLU A 32 -11.38 13.84 -2.02
C GLU A 32 -11.73 12.61 -1.15
N SER A 33 -11.24 11.42 -1.53
CA SER A 33 -11.52 10.18 -0.83
C SER A 33 -10.53 9.87 0.29
N ASN A 34 -11.04 9.26 1.36
CA ASN A 34 -10.22 8.75 2.44
C ASN A 34 -9.67 7.35 2.13
N VAL A 35 -8.55 7.29 1.42
CA VAL A 35 -7.95 6.04 0.94
C VAL A 35 -7.14 5.34 2.03
N VAL A 36 -7.42 4.05 2.24
CA VAL A 36 -6.68 3.17 3.16
C VAL A 36 -6.18 1.95 2.39
N GLY A 37 -4.86 1.73 2.40
CA GLY A 37 -4.28 0.48 1.89
C GLY A 37 -4.28 -0.60 2.98
N VAL A 38 -4.51 -1.84 2.58
CA VAL A 38 -4.33 -3.02 3.44
C VAL A 38 -3.36 -3.96 2.77
N LEU A 39 -2.26 -4.30 3.45
CA LEU A 39 -1.29 -5.29 3.01
C LEU A 39 -1.35 -6.48 3.96
N ASP A 40 -1.68 -7.65 3.42
CA ASP A 40 -1.60 -8.95 4.10
C ASP A 40 -0.58 -9.85 3.37
N PRO A 41 0.73 -9.61 3.57
CA PRO A 41 1.76 -10.37 2.89
C PRO A 41 1.91 -11.81 3.37
N PRO A 42 2.37 -12.72 2.49
CA PRO A 42 2.88 -14.03 2.90
C PRO A 42 4.14 -13.88 3.78
N ARG A 43 4.62 -14.98 4.38
CA ARG A 43 5.77 -14.97 5.30
C ARG A 43 7.05 -14.32 4.75
N CYS A 44 7.25 -14.31 3.43
CA CYS A 44 8.40 -13.68 2.78
C CYS A 44 8.30 -12.14 2.68
N GLY A 45 7.17 -11.55 3.09
CA GLY A 45 6.91 -10.11 3.00
C GLY A 45 6.37 -9.67 1.63
N VAL A 46 6.32 -8.35 1.42
CA VAL A 46 5.95 -7.75 0.12
C VAL A 46 7.18 -7.43 -0.73
N HIS A 47 7.02 -7.56 -2.05
CA HIS A 47 8.02 -7.17 -3.03
C HIS A 47 8.33 -5.66 -2.96
N GLU A 48 9.58 -5.26 -3.22
CA GLU A 48 10.02 -3.86 -3.11
C GLU A 48 9.22 -2.90 -4.00
N LYS A 49 8.80 -3.35 -5.19
CA LYS A 49 7.95 -2.57 -6.10
C LYS A 49 6.62 -2.18 -5.47
N VAL A 50 6.03 -3.06 -4.66
CA VAL A 50 4.79 -2.79 -3.92
C VAL A 50 5.04 -1.71 -2.87
N VAL A 51 6.13 -1.83 -2.11
CA VAL A 51 6.53 -0.80 -1.11
C VAL A 51 6.72 0.57 -1.77
N HIS A 52 7.43 0.63 -2.91
CA HIS A 52 7.62 1.87 -3.66
C HIS A 52 6.31 2.42 -4.19
N GLY A 53 5.43 1.55 -4.69
CA GLY A 53 4.08 1.93 -5.13
C GLY A 53 3.28 2.58 -4.01
N CYS A 54 3.22 1.94 -2.83
CA CYS A 54 2.53 2.46 -1.66
C CYS A 54 3.03 3.86 -1.27
N ARG A 55 4.35 4.06 -1.25
CA ARG A 55 4.93 5.36 -0.88
C ARG A 55 4.74 6.46 -1.94
N LYS A 56 4.60 6.08 -3.22
CA LYS A 56 4.35 7.02 -4.33
C LYS A 56 2.90 7.46 -4.42
N MET A 57 1.97 6.70 -3.84
CA MET A 57 0.55 7.03 -3.83
C MET A 57 0.26 8.08 -2.75
N ASP A 58 0.38 9.35 -3.12
CA ASP A 58 0.11 10.53 -2.28
C ASP A 58 -1.31 10.57 -1.69
N THR A 59 -2.30 10.01 -2.38
CA THR A 59 -3.69 9.92 -1.91
C THR A 59 -3.88 8.88 -0.81
N MET A 60 -3.01 7.88 -0.72
CA MET A 60 -3.09 6.82 0.29
C MET A 60 -2.32 7.22 1.55
N ARG A 61 -2.98 7.96 2.45
CA ARG A 61 -2.36 8.48 3.68
C ARG A 61 -2.30 7.47 4.82
N ARG A 62 -3.03 6.34 4.72
CA ARG A 62 -3.08 5.30 5.75
C ARG A 62 -2.84 3.94 5.13
N LEU A 63 -2.03 3.14 5.82
CA LEU A 63 -1.68 1.78 5.42
C LEU A 63 -1.76 0.86 6.65
N VAL A 64 -2.56 -0.18 6.55
CA VAL A 64 -2.62 -1.27 7.54
C VAL A 64 -1.75 -2.40 7.03
N PHE A 65 -0.71 -2.74 7.78
CA PHE A 65 0.15 -3.88 7.48
C PHE A 65 -0.17 -5.01 8.46
N VAL A 66 -0.71 -6.11 7.95
CA VAL A 66 -1.06 -7.30 8.74
C VAL A 66 0.10 -8.28 8.68
N SER A 67 0.55 -8.79 9.83
CA SER A 67 1.61 -9.79 9.86
C SER A 67 1.41 -10.77 10.99
N CYS A 68 1.57 -12.06 10.67
CA CYS A 68 1.68 -13.12 11.67
C CYS A 68 3.09 -13.26 12.25
N ASN A 69 4.09 -12.60 11.65
CA ASN A 69 5.48 -12.59 12.12
C ASN A 69 6.09 -11.19 12.00
N PRO A 70 6.06 -10.39 13.09
CA PRO A 70 6.62 -9.04 13.09
C PRO A 70 8.11 -8.97 12.71
N SER A 71 8.90 -9.98 13.09
CA SER A 71 10.33 -10.04 12.78
C SER A 71 10.57 -10.17 11.28
N ALA A 72 9.79 -11.00 10.59
CA ALA A 72 9.88 -11.13 9.13
C ALA A 72 9.37 -9.87 8.40
N ALA A 73 8.35 -9.20 8.95
CA ALA A 73 7.79 -7.97 8.39
C ALA A 73 8.67 -6.72 8.57
N MET A 74 9.61 -6.75 9.52
CA MET A 74 10.40 -5.60 9.93
C MET A 74 11.08 -4.88 8.76
N LYS A 75 11.62 -5.64 7.79
CA LYS A 75 12.24 -5.05 6.60
C LYS A 75 11.25 -4.19 5.81
N ASN A 76 10.04 -4.69 5.55
CA ASN A 76 9.03 -3.94 4.81
C ASN A 76 8.54 -2.73 5.60
N ILE A 77 8.33 -2.86 6.91
CA ILE A 77 7.92 -1.75 7.79
C ILE A 77 8.97 -0.63 7.75
N VAL A 78 10.25 -0.97 7.86
CA VAL A 78 11.36 -0.01 7.74
C VAL A 78 11.37 0.64 6.37
N ASP A 79 11.22 -0.12 5.29
CA ASP A 79 11.24 0.42 3.92
C ASP A 79 10.05 1.35 3.65
N LEU A 80 8.88 1.09 4.26
CA LEU A 80 7.68 1.94 4.21
C LEU A 80 7.86 3.26 4.99
N CYS A 81 8.57 3.23 6.11
CA CYS A 81 8.69 4.38 7.02
C CYS A 81 9.99 5.18 6.85
N ARG A 82 10.95 4.66 6.07
CA ARG A 82 12.26 5.28 5.90
C ARG A 82 12.14 6.64 5.19
N PRO A 83 12.83 7.70 5.68
CA PRO A 83 12.88 9.00 5.02
C PRO A 83 13.27 8.93 3.55
N THR A 84 12.74 9.86 2.76
CA THR A 84 12.98 9.97 1.33
C THR A 84 14.48 10.18 1.06
N ARG A 85 15.06 9.32 0.22
CA ARG A 85 16.46 9.37 -0.28
C ARG A 85 16.41 9.25 -1.80
N PRO A 86 17.50 9.39 -2.58
CA PRO A 86 17.45 9.33 -4.04
C PRO A 86 16.72 8.10 -4.61
N ARG A 87 16.87 6.93 -3.96
CA ARG A 87 16.16 5.68 -4.32
C ARG A 87 14.64 5.76 -4.14
N PHE A 88 14.17 6.63 -3.27
CA PHE A 88 12.76 6.90 -2.97
C PHE A 88 12.31 8.29 -3.44
N ALA A 89 13.07 8.94 -4.32
CA ALA A 89 12.74 10.27 -4.82
C ALA A 89 11.26 10.32 -5.26
N TYR A 90 10.55 11.37 -4.86
CA TYR A 90 9.12 11.59 -5.14
C TYR A 90 8.15 10.66 -4.40
N SER A 91 8.51 10.17 -3.21
CA SER A 91 7.62 9.37 -2.36
C SER A 91 7.66 9.85 -0.90
N LEU A 92 6.55 9.70 -0.17
CA LEU A 92 6.44 10.09 1.23
C LEU A 92 6.56 8.86 2.15
N PRO A 93 7.26 8.97 3.30
CA PRO A 93 7.30 7.91 4.29
C PRO A 93 5.97 7.81 5.05
N PHE A 94 5.63 6.60 5.50
CA PHE A 94 4.59 6.41 6.51
C PHE A 94 5.14 6.60 7.92
N PHE A 95 4.30 7.05 8.83
CA PHE A 95 4.59 6.99 10.27
C PHE A 95 4.02 5.68 10.82
N CYS A 96 4.89 4.87 11.41
CA CYS A 96 4.48 3.60 12.00
C CYS A 96 3.89 3.83 13.40
N SER A 97 2.70 3.28 13.63
CA SER A 97 2.17 3.04 14.97
C SER A 97 1.88 1.55 15.10
N SER A 98 2.28 0.95 16.22
CA SER A 98 2.01 -0.47 16.49
C SER A 98 0.81 -0.58 17.42
N GLN A 99 -0.15 -1.43 17.07
CA GLN A 99 -1.30 -1.73 17.92
C GLN A 99 -1.43 -3.24 18.04
N LYS A 100 -1.51 -3.74 19.28
CA LYS A 100 -1.75 -5.15 19.57
C LYS A 100 -3.26 -5.35 19.51
N ILE A 101 -3.72 -6.15 18.54
CA ILE A 101 -5.13 -6.55 18.42
C ILE A 101 -5.38 -7.71 19.39
#